data_AF-A0A7L9BUF7-F1
#
_entry.id   AF-A0A7L9BUF7-F1
#
_cell.length_a   1.000
_cell.length_b   1.000
_cell.length_c   1.000
_cell.angle_alpha   90.00
_cell.angle_beta   90.00
_cell.angle_gamma   90.00
#
_symmetry.space_group_name_H-M   'P 1'
#
loop_
_entity.id
_entity.type
_entity.pdbx_description
1 polymer ?
#
loop_
_entity_poly.entity_id
_entity_poly.type
_entity_poly.pdbx_seq_one_letter_code
_entity_poly.pdbx_strand_id
1 'polypeptide(L)'
;MSTFVSARALQPEPLDSPDPAPAAAPTARPTRVSLVLLAVAMVSLLDLDLTLHYAGTTGMIEHNPIARELLATGSVGLVVLWKVLTAGLAIGILYAHRRHRSAELGAWLCLAIMLWLTARWVHFNSEVSLLACPEFREAVSADPRWVVLAKE
;
A
#
# COMPACT_ATOMS: atom_id res chain seq x y z
N MET A 1 -89.35 -24.40 -12.93
CA MET A 1 -88.03 -24.65 -13.55
C MET A 1 -87.10 -23.61 -12.95
N SER A 2 -86.11 -23.97 -12.13
CA SER A 2 -84.76 -24.41 -12.55
C SER A 2 -84.12 -23.39 -13.50
N THR A 3 -82.89 -22.88 -13.36
CA THR A 3 -81.74 -23.16 -12.46
C THR A 3 -80.75 -21.97 -12.61
N PHE A 4 -79.66 -21.74 -11.86
CA PHE A 4 -78.88 -22.48 -10.84
C PHE A 4 -78.34 -21.45 -9.79
N VAL A 5 -77.90 -21.92 -8.61
CA VAL A 5 -76.96 -21.14 -7.75
C VAL A 5 -75.54 -21.64 -8.02
N SER A 6 -74.68 -20.77 -8.55
CA SER A 6 -73.30 -21.13 -8.92
C SER A 6 -72.41 -21.22 -7.68
N ALA A 7 -72.16 -22.44 -7.21
CA ALA A 7 -71.18 -22.73 -6.17
C ALA A 7 -69.75 -22.58 -6.73
N ARG A 8 -69.28 -21.33 -6.86
CA ARG A 8 -67.89 -21.03 -7.20
C ARG A 8 -67.02 -21.38 -6.00
N ALA A 9 -66.43 -22.57 -6.05
CA ALA A 9 -65.61 -23.11 -4.97
C ALA A 9 -64.48 -22.14 -4.57
N LEU A 10 -64.27 -22.00 -3.26
CA LEU A 10 -63.07 -21.41 -2.68
C LEU A 10 -61.88 -22.31 -3.04
N GLN A 11 -61.14 -21.95 -4.09
CA GLN A 11 -59.80 -22.47 -4.30
C GLN A 11 -58.90 -21.82 -3.23
N PRO A 12 -58.16 -22.59 -2.42
CA PRO A 12 -57.15 -22.01 -1.55
C PRO A 12 -56.06 -21.39 -2.42
N GLU A 13 -55.65 -20.16 -2.09
CA GLU A 13 -54.45 -19.52 -2.65
C GLU A 13 -53.25 -20.48 -2.53
N PRO A 14 -52.41 -20.61 -3.57
CA PRO A 14 -51.20 -21.41 -3.48
C PRO A 14 -50.29 -20.82 -2.40
N LEU A 15 -49.88 -21.67 -1.45
CA LEU A 15 -48.98 -21.30 -0.36
C LEU A 15 -47.72 -20.64 -0.92
N ASP A 16 -47.50 -19.40 -0.46
CA ASP A 16 -46.45 -18.49 -0.89
C ASP A 16 -45.10 -19.22 -1.01
N SER A 17 -44.60 -19.34 -2.25
CA SER A 17 -43.33 -20.02 -2.51
C SER A 17 -42.22 -19.19 -1.88
N PRO A 18 -41.38 -19.75 -0.98
CA PRO A 18 -40.44 -18.96 -0.21
C PRO A 18 -39.51 -18.18 -1.13
N ASP A 19 -39.52 -16.86 -0.95
CA ASP A 19 -38.70 -15.91 -1.73
C ASP A 19 -37.24 -16.43 -1.80
N PRO A 20 -36.61 -16.45 -2.98
CA PRO A 20 -35.24 -16.91 -3.12
C PRO A 20 -34.33 -16.04 -2.25
N ALA A 21 -33.71 -16.66 -1.24
CA ALA A 21 -32.93 -15.96 -0.23
C ALA A 21 -31.94 -14.97 -0.89
N PRO A 22 -31.91 -13.70 -0.45
CA PRO A 22 -31.20 -12.64 -1.16
C PRO A 22 -29.74 -13.01 -1.34
N ALA A 23 -29.29 -13.02 -2.59
CA ALA A 23 -27.93 -13.40 -2.95
C ALA A 23 -26.92 -12.58 -2.12
N ALA A 24 -26.11 -13.28 -1.33
CA ALA A 24 -25.23 -12.64 -0.34
C ALA A 24 -24.30 -11.62 -1.02
N ALA A 25 -24.52 -10.33 -0.72
CA ALA A 25 -23.79 -9.25 -1.37
C ALA A 25 -22.27 -9.44 -1.20
N PRO A 26 -21.46 -9.24 -2.27
CA PRO A 26 -20.03 -9.48 -2.22
C PRO A 26 -19.39 -8.63 -1.12
N THR A 27 -18.65 -9.28 -0.22
CA THR A 27 -18.08 -8.61 0.95
C THR A 27 -17.11 -7.51 0.52
N ALA A 28 -17.49 -6.24 0.74
CA ALA A 28 -16.71 -5.10 0.27
C ALA A 28 -15.33 -4.93 0.94
N ARG A 29 -15.11 -5.50 2.14
CA ARG A 29 -13.83 -5.36 2.88
C ARG A 29 -12.64 -5.97 2.15
N PRO A 30 -12.61 -7.28 1.79
CA PRO A 30 -11.49 -7.86 1.05
C PRO A 30 -11.07 -7.04 -0.18
N THR A 31 -12.04 -6.53 -0.96
CA THR A 31 -11.77 -5.67 -2.12
C THR A 31 -11.11 -4.36 -1.71
N ARG A 32 -11.65 -3.64 -0.71
CA ARG A 32 -11.06 -2.40 -0.18
C ARG A 32 -9.65 -2.62 0.34
N VAL A 33 -9.39 -3.69 1.11
CA VAL A 33 -8.05 -4.01 1.60
C VAL A 33 -7.10 -4.31 0.44
N SER A 34 -7.50 -5.10 -0.56
CA SER A 34 -6.67 -5.37 -1.75
C SER A 34 -6.32 -4.09 -2.53
N LEU A 35 -7.25 -3.15 -2.68
CA LEU A 35 -7.00 -1.87 -3.35
C LEU A 35 -6.02 -0.98 -2.55
N VAL A 36 -6.18 -0.92 -1.22
CA VAL A 36 -5.23 -0.19 -0.35
C VAL A 36 -3.84 -0.83 -0.40
N LEU A 37 -3.75 -2.15 -0.38
CA LEU A 37 -2.46 -2.87 -0.51
C LEU A 37 -1.82 -2.70 -1.89
N LEU A 38 -2.60 -2.61 -2.96
CA LEU A 38 -2.09 -2.26 -4.29
C LEU A 38 -1.53 -0.83 -4.32
N ALA A 39 -2.22 0.13 -3.69
CA ALA A 39 -1.70 1.49 -3.54
C ALA A 39 -0.39 1.52 -2.73
N VAL A 40 -0.31 0.79 -1.61
CA VAL A 40 0.93 0.63 -0.83
C VAL A 40 2.04 0.05 -1.69
N ALA A 41 1.78 -1.00 -2.48
CA ALA A 41 2.78 -1.60 -3.38
C ALA A 41 3.32 -0.59 -4.41
N MET A 42 2.44 0.18 -5.06
CA MET A 42 2.85 1.19 -6.04
C MET A 42 3.71 2.30 -5.40
N VAL A 43 3.32 2.80 -4.22
CA VAL A 43 4.11 3.83 -3.52
C VAL A 43 5.43 3.26 -2.98
N SER A 44 5.48 1.98 -2.59
CA SER A 44 6.73 1.32 -2.19
C SER A 44 7.72 1.14 -3.36
N LEU A 45 7.22 0.93 -4.58
CA LEU A 45 8.08 0.92 -5.78
C LEU A 45 8.62 2.32 -6.11
N LEU A 46 7.80 3.37 -5.94
CA LEU A 46 8.26 4.75 -6.11
C LEU A 46 9.30 5.15 -5.05
N ASP A 47 9.11 4.76 -3.79
CA ASP A 47 10.10 4.99 -2.73
C ASP A 47 11.44 4.27 -3.00
N LEU A 48 11.39 3.05 -3.56
CA LEU A 48 12.59 2.34 -4.01
C LEU A 48 13.29 3.09 -5.16
N ASP A 49 12.55 3.54 -6.18
CA ASP A 49 13.09 4.29 -7.31
C ASP A 49 13.78 5.59 -6.86
N LEU A 50 13.11 6.40 -6.02
CA LEU A 50 13.68 7.61 -5.45
C LEU A 50 14.91 7.33 -4.57
N THR A 51 14.88 6.26 -3.77
CA THR A 51 16.04 5.84 -2.96
C THR A 51 17.25 5.55 -3.85
N LEU A 52 17.07 4.73 -4.90
CA LEU A 52 18.16 4.36 -5.81
C LEU A 52 18.66 5.55 -6.62
N HIS A 53 17.74 6.39 -7.13
CA HIS A 53 18.07 7.58 -7.89
C HIS A 53 18.95 8.53 -7.07
N TYR A 54 18.51 8.93 -5.87
CA TYR A 54 19.23 9.91 -5.07
C TYR A 54 20.49 9.34 -4.44
N ALA A 55 20.47 8.13 -3.87
CA ALA A 55 21.68 7.51 -3.34
C ALA A 55 22.75 7.29 -4.42
N GLY A 56 22.37 6.98 -5.67
CA GLY A 56 23.32 6.77 -6.78
C GLY A 56 23.81 8.04 -7.51
N THR A 57 23.30 9.23 -7.17
CA THR A 57 23.62 10.49 -7.89
C THR A 57 24.06 11.62 -6.96
N THR A 58 23.14 12.16 -6.17
CA THR A 58 23.37 13.33 -5.32
C THR A 58 23.85 12.94 -3.93
N GLY A 59 23.38 11.80 -3.42
CA GLY A 59 23.36 11.45 -2.00
C GLY A 59 22.06 11.88 -1.33
N MET A 60 21.76 11.29 -0.16
CA MET A 60 20.58 11.59 0.65
C MET A 60 20.84 11.38 2.15
N ILE A 61 19.95 11.87 3.01
CA ILE A 61 19.97 11.59 4.47
C ILE A 61 19.06 10.40 4.76
N GLU A 62 19.64 9.29 5.23
CA GLU A 62 18.88 8.10 5.64
C GLU A 62 18.71 8.04 7.17
N HIS A 63 17.46 8.17 7.61
CA HIS A 63 17.06 8.15 9.01
C HIS A 63 16.92 6.72 9.56
N ASN A 64 16.59 5.75 8.71
CA ASN A 64 16.51 4.34 9.09
C ASN A 64 17.92 3.74 9.22
N PRO A 65 18.39 3.37 10.44
CA PRO A 65 19.74 2.86 10.63
C PRO A 65 20.00 1.59 9.83
N ILE A 66 19.01 0.69 9.71
CA ILE A 66 19.16 -0.57 8.96
C ILE A 66 19.33 -0.29 7.46
N ALA A 67 18.56 0.65 6.90
CA ALA A 67 18.70 1.03 5.50
C ALA A 67 20.05 1.73 5.22
N ARG A 68 20.56 2.51 6.18
CA ARG A 68 21.89 3.13 6.08
C ARG A 68 23.02 2.10 6.06
N GLU A 69 23.04 1.13 6.97
CA GLU A 69 24.03 0.04 6.94
C GLU A 69 23.94 -0.75 5.61
N LEU A 70 22.73 -0.95 5.10
CA LEU A 70 22.51 -1.64 3.83
C LEU A 70 23.05 -0.86 2.61
N LEU A 71 22.81 0.45 2.58
CA LEU A 71 23.35 1.34 1.54
C LEU A 71 24.88 1.46 1.63
N ALA A 72 25.45 1.40 2.84
CA ALA A 72 26.90 1.40 3.07
C ALA A 72 27.61 0.16 2.50
N THR A 73 26.88 -0.91 2.16
CA THR A 73 27.46 -2.06 1.42
C THR A 73 27.77 -1.75 -0.05
N GLY A 74 27.28 -0.63 -0.60
CA GLY A 74 27.36 -0.30 -2.02
C GLY A 74 26.44 -1.14 -2.93
N SER A 75 25.85 -2.23 -2.44
CA SER A 75 25.11 -3.18 -3.28
C SER A 75 23.67 -2.73 -3.55
N VAL A 76 23.43 -2.22 -4.76
CA VAL A 76 22.08 -1.93 -5.29
C VAL A 76 21.15 -3.14 -5.17
N GLY A 77 21.64 -4.34 -5.51
CA GLY A 77 20.86 -5.58 -5.46
C GLY A 77 20.41 -5.93 -4.05
N LEU A 78 21.27 -5.72 -3.04
CA LEU A 78 20.94 -5.95 -1.63
C LEU A 78 19.84 -4.98 -1.14
N VAL A 79 19.93 -3.70 -1.54
CA VAL A 79 18.94 -2.66 -1.20
C VAL A 79 17.58 -2.95 -1.82
N VAL A 80 17.55 -3.32 -3.11
CA VAL A 80 16.32 -3.76 -3.81
C VAL A 80 15.72 -4.98 -3.11
N LEU A 81 16.52 -6.02 -2.87
CA LEU A 81 16.06 -7.26 -2.25
C LEU A 81 15.44 -7.01 -0.87
N TRP A 82 16.09 -6.21 -0.02
CA TRP A 82 15.58 -5.88 1.31
C TRP A 82 14.26 -5.10 1.28
N LYS A 83 14.18 -4.02 0.49
CA LYS A 83 12.94 -3.22 0.37
C LYS A 83 11.79 -4.08 -0.19
N VAL A 84 12.04 -4.87 -1.24
CA VAL A 84 11.04 -5.76 -1.86
C VAL A 84 10.59 -6.86 -0.90
N LEU A 85 11.49 -7.52 -0.18
CA LEU A 85 11.13 -8.53 0.81
C LEU A 85 10.33 -7.94 1.99
N THR A 86 10.74 -6.78 2.49
CA THR A 86 10.07 -6.13 3.64
C THR A 86 8.66 -5.68 3.29
N ALA A 87 8.50 -4.97 2.16
CA ALA A 87 7.19 -4.54 1.67
C ALA A 87 6.31 -5.74 1.26
N GLY A 88 6.89 -6.71 0.54
CA GLY A 88 6.19 -7.92 0.09
C GLY A 88 5.71 -8.80 1.23
N LEU A 89 6.50 -8.94 2.31
CA LEU A 89 6.09 -9.67 3.52
C LEU A 89 4.92 -8.96 4.23
N ALA A 90 5.01 -7.65 4.43
CA ALA A 90 3.94 -6.87 5.05
C ALA A 90 2.63 -6.94 4.23
N ILE A 91 2.70 -6.72 2.92
CA ILE A 91 1.57 -6.84 1.99
C ILE A 91 1.00 -8.27 2.00
N GLY A 92 1.86 -9.29 1.95
CA GLY A 92 1.45 -10.69 1.95
C GLY A 92 0.69 -11.10 3.22
N ILE A 93 1.19 -10.71 4.39
CA ILE A 93 0.52 -10.95 5.69
C ILE A 93 -0.86 -10.27 5.73
N LEU A 94 -0.95 -9.00 5.34
CA LEU A 94 -2.21 -8.25 5.33
C LEU A 94 -3.19 -8.80 4.28
N TYR A 95 -2.71 -9.21 3.11
CA TYR A 95 -3.52 -9.81 2.05
C TYR A 95 -4.08 -11.17 2.47
N ALA A 96 -3.29 -12.03 3.13
CA ALA A 96 -3.76 -13.29 3.70
C ALA A 96 -4.90 -13.05 4.70
N HIS A 97 -4.79 -12.01 5.53
CA HIS A 97 -5.77 -11.66 6.57
C HIS A 97 -6.86 -10.66 6.13
N ARG A 98 -6.98 -10.32 4.83
CA ARG A 98 -7.85 -9.25 4.29
C ARG A 98 -9.35 -9.30 4.63
N ARG A 99 -9.84 -10.40 5.22
CA ARG A 99 -11.22 -10.55 5.73
C ARG A 99 -11.40 -9.95 7.15
N HIS A 100 -10.32 -9.83 7.92
CA HIS A 100 -10.32 -9.32 9.29
C HIS A 100 -10.27 -7.79 9.37
N ARG A 101 -10.86 -7.20 10.42
CA ARG A 101 -10.81 -5.74 10.67
C ARG A 101 -9.38 -5.26 10.98
N SER A 102 -8.55 -6.08 11.60
CA SER A 102 -7.14 -5.78 11.88
C SER A 102 -6.31 -5.57 10.61
N ALA A 103 -6.52 -6.39 9.57
CA ALA A 103 -5.85 -6.23 8.28
C ALA A 103 -6.27 -4.95 7.55
N GLU A 104 -7.53 -4.53 7.72
CA GLU A 104 -8.03 -3.26 7.19
C GLU A 104 -7.34 -2.06 7.86
N LEU A 105 -7.25 -2.05 9.20
CA LEU A 105 -6.53 -1.03 9.95
C LEU A 105 -5.02 -1.02 9.61
N GLY A 106 -4.40 -2.21 9.51
CA GLY A 106 -2.99 -2.35 9.13
C GLY A 106 -2.70 -1.82 7.73
N ALA A 107 -3.55 -2.12 6.74
CA ALA A 107 -3.39 -1.61 5.39
C ALA A 107 -3.51 -0.08 5.31
N TRP A 108 -4.47 0.52 6.04
CA TRP A 108 -4.58 1.98 6.14
C TRP A 108 -3.39 2.62 6.86
N LEU A 109 -2.86 2.00 7.92
CA LEU A 109 -1.66 2.47 8.61
C LEU A 109 -0.43 2.42 7.69
N CYS A 110 -0.23 1.32 6.95
CA CYS A 110 0.83 1.22 5.94
C CYS A 110 0.70 2.33 4.88
N LEU A 111 -0.51 2.58 4.36
CA LEU A 111 -0.73 3.65 3.38
C LEU A 111 -0.42 5.04 3.98
N ALA A 112 -0.83 5.31 5.21
CA ALA A 112 -0.53 6.58 5.89
C ALA A 112 0.98 6.81 6.06
N ILE A 113 1.74 5.76 6.41
CA ILE A 113 3.20 5.81 6.51
C ILE A 113 3.83 6.06 5.12
N MET A 114 3.38 5.38 4.08
CA MET A 114 3.89 5.61 2.71
C MET A 114 3.58 7.02 2.19
N LEU A 115 2.41 7.58 2.53
CA LEU A 115 2.06 8.97 2.20
C LEU A 115 2.91 9.98 2.97
N TRP A 116 3.21 9.73 4.25
CA TRP A 116 4.17 10.53 5.03
C TRP A 116 5.56 10.53 4.39
N LEU A 117 6.07 9.35 4.01
CA LEU A 117 7.35 9.22 3.31
C LEU A 117 7.34 9.96 1.97
N THR A 118 6.23 9.89 1.22
CA THR A 118 6.05 10.67 -0.02
C THR A 118 6.12 12.18 0.23
N ALA A 119 5.51 12.68 1.29
CA ALA A 119 5.60 14.10 1.67
C ALA A 119 7.04 14.50 2.06
N ARG A 120 7.79 13.60 2.73
CA ARG A 120 9.22 13.81 3.03
C ARG A 120 10.06 13.89 1.75
N TRP A 121 9.77 13.06 0.75
CA TRP A 121 10.40 13.12 -0.58
C TRP A 121 10.09 14.42 -1.32
N VAL A 122 8.84 14.91 -1.31
CA VAL A 122 8.49 16.20 -1.93
C VAL A 122 9.29 17.35 -1.32
N HIS A 123 9.43 17.37 0.00
CA HIS A 123 10.22 18.38 0.70
C HIS A 123 11.73 18.26 0.40
N PHE A 124 12.29 17.05 0.43
CA PHE A 124 13.69 16.83 0.01
C PHE A 124 13.94 17.31 -1.43
N ASN A 125 13.03 17.02 -2.36
CA ASN A 125 13.14 17.46 -3.76
C ASN A 125 13.05 18.98 -3.93
N SER A 126 12.42 19.71 -2.99
CA SER A 126 12.45 21.18 -2.99
C SER A 126 13.80 21.76 -2.53
N GLU A 127 14.55 21.01 -1.72
CA GLU A 127 15.84 21.41 -1.15
C GLU A 127 17.05 20.86 -1.93
N VAL A 128 16.87 19.79 -2.74
CA VAL A 128 17.96 19.11 -3.44
C VAL A 128 18.73 20.00 -4.42
N SER A 129 18.11 21.08 -4.91
CA SER A 129 18.75 22.10 -5.74
C SER A 129 19.86 22.85 -5.01
N LEU A 130 19.78 22.99 -3.68
CA LEU A 130 20.82 23.60 -2.85
C LEU A 130 22.10 22.75 -2.82
N LEU A 131 21.98 21.42 -2.95
CA LEU A 131 23.10 20.48 -3.02
C LEU A 131 23.88 20.55 -4.35
N ALA A 132 23.43 21.37 -5.30
CA ALA A 132 24.23 21.76 -6.47
C ALA A 132 25.32 22.78 -6.10
N CYS A 133 25.18 23.51 -4.98
CA CYS A 133 26.23 24.37 -4.43
C CYS A 133 27.29 23.50 -3.72
N PRO A 134 28.59 23.56 -4.10
CA PRO A 134 29.64 22.74 -3.48
C PRO A 134 29.75 22.93 -1.97
N GLU A 135 29.67 24.18 -1.49
CA GLU A 135 29.80 24.55 -0.08
C GLU A 135 28.69 23.92 0.77
N PHE A 136 27.45 23.96 0.27
CA PHE A 136 26.30 23.36 0.95
C PHE A 136 26.34 21.83 0.88
N ARG A 137 26.78 21.27 -0.25
CA ARG A 137 26.97 19.82 -0.40
C ARG A 137 28.01 19.28 0.58
N GLU A 138 29.15 19.96 0.73
CA GLU A 138 30.20 19.57 1.68
C GLU A 138 29.66 19.58 3.12
N ALA A 139 29.04 20.69 3.53
CA ALA A 139 28.44 20.84 4.86
C ALA A 139 27.37 19.77 5.18
N VAL A 140 26.51 19.42 4.23
CA VAL A 140 25.49 18.37 4.42
C VAL A 140 26.10 16.97 4.38
N SER A 141 27.13 16.73 3.56
CA SER A 141 27.81 15.43 3.47
C SER A 141 28.62 15.05 4.72
N ALA A 142 28.89 16.02 5.60
CA ALA A 142 29.50 15.78 6.91
C ALA A 142 28.52 15.19 7.95
N ASP A 143 27.21 15.12 7.67
CA ASP A 143 26.24 14.44 8.54
C ASP A 143 26.47 12.91 8.51
N PRO A 144 26.64 12.23 9.66
CA PRO A 144 26.87 10.78 9.70
C PRO A 144 25.69 9.93 9.19
N ARG A 145 24.55 10.54 8.88
CA ARG A 145 23.39 9.91 8.25
C ARG A 145 23.38 10.07 6.73
N TRP A 146 24.34 10.80 6.16
CA TRP A 146 24.50 10.97 4.72
C TRP A 146 24.90 9.64 4.08
N VAL A 147 24.23 9.28 2.98
CA VAL A 147 24.46 8.05 2.24
C VAL A 147 24.58 8.32 0.75
N VAL A 148 25.56 7.64 0.14
CA VAL A 148 25.79 7.59 -1.31
C VAL A 148 26.08 6.13 -1.64
N LEU A 149 25.39 5.57 -2.63
CA LEU A 149 25.78 4.31 -3.24
C LEU A 149 27.05 4.58 -4.07
N ALA A 150 28.17 3.99 -3.67
CA ALA A 150 29.37 4.00 -4.48
C ALA A 150 29.07 3.41 -5.86
N LYS A 151 29.55 4.05 -6.93
CA LYS A 151 29.61 3.40 -8.24
C LYS A 151 30.73 2.37 -8.21
N GLU A 152 30.38 1.11 -8.46
CA GLU A 152 31.32 0.09 -8.95
C GLU A 152 31.90 0.50 -10.31
#